data_AF-A0A7Y5X0H3-F1
#
_entry.id   AF-A0A7Y5X0H3-F1
#
_cell.length_a   1.000
_cell.length_b   1.000
_cell.length_c   1.000
_cell.angle_alpha   90.00
_cell.angle_beta   90.00
_cell.angle_gamma   90.00
#
_symmetry.space_group_name_H-M   'P 1'
#
loop_
_entity.id
_entity.type
_entity.pdbx_description
1 polymer ?
#
loop_
_entity_poly.entity_id
_entity_poly.type
_entity_poly.pdbx_seq_one_letter_code
_entity_poly.pdbx_strand_id
1 'polypeptide(L)'
;MRPIRVFLQIVLPQATKIAIPNIGSMFIGMVKDTSTFTVIGLLEVVRVTQNLNSVTFQPFVLYTAAAAVYVIAAFVLDFLFRAVEKSMATPPVSGVGRAATARRRRRVETVMQRVEAASGAR
;
A
#
# COMPACT_ATOMS: atom_id res chain seq x y z
N MET A 1 35.02 14.34 -14.61
CA MET A 1 33.53 14.48 -14.64
C MET A 1 33.09 15.15 -13.34
N ARG A 2 32.14 16.09 -13.38
CA ARG A 2 31.67 16.75 -12.15
C ARG A 2 30.98 15.75 -11.22
N PRO A 3 31.30 15.71 -9.92
CA PRO A 3 30.77 14.72 -8.97
C PRO A 3 29.23 14.76 -8.88
N ILE A 4 28.64 15.94 -9.00
CA ILE A 4 27.17 16.11 -9.02
C ILE A 4 26.50 15.39 -10.20
N ARG A 5 27.18 15.31 -11.35
CA ARG A 5 26.65 14.68 -12.56
C ARG A 5 26.64 13.15 -12.43
N VAL A 6 27.70 12.61 -11.81
CA VAL A 6 27.80 11.18 -11.46
C VAL A 6 26.70 10.82 -10.46
N PHE A 7 26.49 11.64 -9.43
CA PHE A 7 25.43 11.39 -8.46
C PHE A 7 24.04 11.34 -9.11
N LEU A 8 23.66 12.37 -9.88
CA LEU A 8 22.32 12.48 -10.47
C LEU A 8 22.05 11.45 -11.58
N GLN A 9 23.06 11.13 -12.40
CA GLN A 9 22.86 10.26 -13.57
C GLN A 9 23.15 8.78 -13.30
N ILE A 10 23.92 8.47 -12.25
CA ILE A 10 24.41 7.10 -12.00
C ILE A 10 23.96 6.61 -10.62
N VAL A 11 24.28 7.35 -9.56
CA VAL A 11 24.04 6.90 -8.17
C VAL A 11 22.56 6.99 -7.82
N LEU A 12 21.90 8.11 -8.11
CA LEU A 12 20.49 8.36 -7.82
C LEU A 12 19.54 7.34 -8.48
N PRO A 13 19.62 7.05 -9.81
CA PRO A 13 18.76 6.04 -10.43
C PRO A 13 19.05 4.60 -10.00
N GLN A 14 20.22 4.32 -9.41
CA GLN A 14 20.52 3.02 -8.81
C GLN A 14 20.01 2.93 -7.38
N ALA A 15 20.27 3.95 -6.56
CA ALA A 15 19.79 4.04 -5.18
C ALA A 15 18.26 3.98 -5.11
N THR A 16 17.55 4.66 -6.02
CA THR A 16 16.08 4.63 -6.07
C THR A 16 15.52 3.24 -6.38
N LYS A 17 16.14 2.46 -7.27
CA LYS A 17 15.70 1.07 -7.55
C LYS A 17 15.83 0.14 -6.34
N ILE A 18 16.74 0.45 -5.41
CA ILE A 18 16.97 -0.32 -4.17
C ILE A 18 16.12 0.22 -3.02
N ALA A 19 16.05 1.55 -2.88
CA ALA A 19 15.34 2.22 -1.80
C ALA A 19 13.82 2.11 -1.96
N ILE A 20 13.26 2.21 -3.17
CA ILE A 20 11.81 2.17 -3.38
C ILE A 20 11.17 0.85 -2.89
N PRO A 21 11.69 -0.35 -3.25
CA PRO A 21 11.16 -1.60 -2.72
C PRO A 21 11.28 -1.71 -1.19
N ASN A 22 12.39 -1.24 -0.63
CA ASN A 22 12.64 -1.28 0.82
C ASN A 22 11.68 -0.35 1.58
N ILE A 23 11.53 0.88 1.12
CA ILE A 23 10.56 1.85 1.66
C ILE A 23 9.13 1.28 1.55
N GLY A 24 8.79 0.64 0.44
CA GLY A 24 7.48 -0.04 0.30
C GLY A 24 7.27 -1.14 1.33
N SER A 25 8.29 -1.96 1.59
CA SER A 25 8.23 -2.99 2.64
C SER A 25 8.08 -2.38 4.04
N MET A 26 8.85 -1.34 4.36
CA MET A 26 8.76 -0.63 5.64
C MET A 26 7.39 0.03 5.81
N PHE A 27 6.85 0.61 4.73
CA PHE A 27 5.53 1.23 4.74
C PHE A 27 4.42 0.23 5.03
N ILE A 28 4.44 -0.94 4.39
CA ILE A 28 3.49 -2.04 4.70
C ILE A 28 3.62 -2.47 6.16
N GLY A 29 4.84 -2.53 6.70
CA GLY A 29 5.09 -2.78 8.13
C GLY A 29 4.40 -1.73 9.02
N MET A 30 4.61 -0.45 8.73
CA MET A 30 3.98 0.65 9.48
C MET A 30 2.44 0.61 9.41
N VAL A 31 1.86 0.21 8.28
CA VAL A 31 0.40 0.01 8.15
C VAL A 31 -0.10 -1.12 9.06
N LYS A 32 0.67 -2.21 9.20
CA LYS A 32 0.34 -3.31 10.12
C LYS A 32 0.47 -2.91 11.59
N ASP A 33 1.51 -2.16 11.92
CA ASP A 33 1.71 -1.66 13.29
C ASP A 33 0.59 -0.69 13.68
N THR A 34 0.15 0.15 12.73
CA THR A 34 -0.95 1.11 12.93
C THR A 34 -2.32 0.41 13.05
N SER A 35 -2.57 -0.68 12.31
CA SER A 35 -3.83 -1.45 12.49
C SER A 35 -3.85 -2.27 13.80
N THR A 36 -2.68 -2.68 14.31
CA THR A 36 -2.54 -3.28 15.65
C THR A 36 -2.92 -2.29 16.76
N PHE A 37 -2.63 -1.00 16.57
CA PHE A 37 -3.01 0.07 17.51
C PHE A 37 -4.52 0.16 17.74
N THR A 38 -5.35 -0.08 16.71
CA THR A 38 -6.82 -0.11 16.83
C THR A 38 -7.31 -1.16 17.81
N VAL A 39 -6.68 -2.35 17.83
CA VAL A 39 -7.04 -3.44 18.74
C VAL A 39 -6.63 -3.10 20.18
N ILE A 40 -5.45 -2.50 20.38
CA ILE A 40 -5.00 -2.04 21.69
C ILE A 40 -5.93 -0.93 22.23
N GLY A 41 -6.34 0.01 21.37
CA GLY A 41 -7.29 1.06 21.74
C GLY A 41 -8.65 0.50 22.18
N LEU A 42 -9.17 -0.55 21.54
CA LEU A 42 -10.38 -1.22 22.01
C LEU A 42 -10.21 -1.82 23.41
N LEU A 43 -9.07 -2.48 23.68
CA LEU A 43 -8.80 -3.06 24.99
C LEU A 43 -8.77 -1.99 26.08
N GLU A 44 -8.20 -0.82 25.81
CA GLU A 44 -8.19 0.31 26.74
C GLU A 44 -9.60 0.84 27.00
N VAL A 45 -10.40 1.04 25.96
CA VAL A 45 -11.80 1.48 26.09
C VAL A 45 -12.60 0.49 26.94
N VAL A 46 -12.52 -0.80 26.63
CA VAL A 46 -13.23 -1.86 27.37
C VAL A 46 -12.78 -1.90 28.83
N ARG A 47 -11.49 -1.70 29.11
CA ARG A 47 -10.97 -1.66 30.48
C ARG A 47 -11.54 -0.50 31.28
N VAL A 48 -11.63 0.68 30.67
CA VAL A 48 -12.28 1.85 31.28
C VAL A 48 -13.77 1.60 31.50
N THR A 49 -14.46 1.00 30.51
CA THR A 49 -15.87 0.60 30.62
C THR A 49 -16.11 -0.38 31.76
N GLN A 50 -15.23 -1.38 31.94
CA GLN A 50 -15.29 -2.34 33.04
C GLN A 50 -15.12 -1.65 34.41
N ASN A 51 -14.19 -0.70 34.51
CA ASN A 51 -13.98 0.06 35.74
C ASN A 51 -15.23 0.88 36.10
N LEU A 52 -15.80 1.60 35.13
CA LEU A 52 -17.08 2.31 35.30
C LEU A 52 -18.22 1.36 35.66
N ASN A 53 -18.29 0.19 35.02
CA ASN A 53 -19.35 -0.78 35.32
C ASN A 53 -19.24 -1.35 36.74
N SER A 54 -18.03 -1.45 37.30
CA SER A 54 -17.82 -1.93 38.67
C SER A 54 -18.36 -0.98 39.75
N VAL A 55 -18.55 0.31 39.41
CA VAL A 55 -19.09 1.32 40.33
C VAL A 55 -20.55 1.68 40.01
N THR A 56 -20.93 1.67 38.73
CA THR A 56 -22.28 2.09 38.30
C THR A 56 -23.25 0.91 38.14
N PHE A 57 -22.75 -0.31 37.99
CA PHE A 57 -23.54 -1.54 37.76
C PHE A 57 -24.55 -1.45 36.60
N GLN A 58 -24.22 -0.67 35.57
CA GLN A 58 -25.04 -0.46 34.37
C GLN A 58 -24.33 -0.98 33.11
N PRO A 59 -24.20 -2.31 32.94
CA PRO A 59 -23.38 -2.88 31.88
C PRO A 59 -23.94 -2.55 30.50
N PHE A 60 -25.26 -2.63 30.32
CA PHE A 60 -25.88 -2.40 29.01
C PHE A 60 -25.56 -1.00 28.48
N VAL A 61 -25.79 0.04 29.27
CA VAL A 61 -25.54 1.43 28.87
C VAL A 61 -24.05 1.67 28.60
N LEU A 62 -23.18 1.18 29.48
CA LEU A 62 -21.74 1.42 29.40
C LEU A 62 -21.07 0.69 28.22
N TYR A 63 -21.40 -0.58 27.99
CA TYR A 63 -20.83 -1.33 26.87
C TYR A 63 -21.41 -0.88 25.52
N THR A 64 -22.67 -0.47 25.44
CA THR A 64 -23.23 0.12 24.21
C THR A 64 -22.57 1.46 23.89
N ALA A 65 -22.34 2.32 24.90
CA ALA A 65 -21.59 3.57 24.71
C ALA A 65 -20.14 3.31 24.26
N ALA A 66 -19.47 2.33 24.88
CA ALA A 66 -18.12 1.92 24.48
C ALA A 66 -18.05 1.41 23.04
N ALA A 67 -19.02 0.61 22.63
CA ALA A 67 -19.14 0.14 21.25
C ALA A 67 -19.33 1.29 20.26
N ALA A 68 -20.16 2.29 20.61
CA ALA A 68 -20.34 3.49 19.78
C ALA A 68 -19.04 4.29 19.63
N VAL A 69 -18.30 4.49 20.73
CA VAL A 69 -16.99 5.17 20.69
C VAL A 69 -16.00 4.42 19.81
N TYR A 70 -15.91 3.10 19.95
CA TYR A 70 -15.02 2.28 19.13
C TYR A 70 -15.37 2.37 17.64
N VAL A 71 -16.65 2.28 17.29
CA VAL A 71 -17.10 2.38 15.88
C VAL A 71 -16.73 3.74 15.29
N ILE A 72 -16.94 4.83 16.03
CA ILE A 72 -16.54 6.17 15.58
C ILE A 72 -15.03 6.24 15.34
N ALA A 73 -14.23 5.76 16.30
CA ALA A 73 -12.77 5.74 16.17
C ALA A 73 -12.31 4.89 14.96
N ALA A 74 -12.92 3.73 14.76
CA ALA A 74 -12.63 2.86 13.62
C ALA A 74 -12.92 3.54 12.29
N PHE A 75 -14.05 4.26 12.16
CA PHE A 75 -14.36 5.03 10.95
C PHE A 75 -13.39 6.18 10.71
N VAL A 76 -12.98 6.89 11.76
CA VAL A 76 -11.98 7.98 11.65
C VAL A 76 -10.64 7.42 11.15
N LEU A 77 -10.21 6.27 11.67
CA LEU A 77 -8.99 5.61 11.24
C LEU A 77 -9.10 5.09 9.80
N ASP A 78 -10.21 4.45 9.43
CA ASP A 78 -10.44 3.99 8.05
C ASP A 78 -10.38 5.16 7.05
N PHE A 79 -10.95 6.31 7.41
CA PHE A 79 -10.86 7.52 6.60
C PHE A 79 -9.42 8.03 6.47
N LEU A 80 -8.67 8.06 7.57
CA LEU A 80 -7.26 8.48 7.56
C LEU A 80 -6.41 7.54 6.70
N PHE A 81 -6.60 6.23 6.83
CA PHE A 81 -5.92 5.23 6.01
C PHE A 81 -6.25 5.38 4.54
N ARG A 82 -7.51 5.58 4.17
CA ARG A 82 -7.90 5.85 2.77
C ARG A 82 -7.26 7.12 2.23
N ALA A 83 -7.13 8.16 3.04
CA ALA A 83 -6.46 9.40 2.64
C ALA A 83 -4.97 9.17 2.37
N VAL A 84 -4.30 8.39 3.24
CA VAL A 84 -2.89 8.00 3.06
C VAL A 84 -2.73 7.07 1.85
N GLU A 85 -3.61 6.07 1.69
CA GLU A 85 -3.59 5.15 0.56
C GLU A 85 -3.80 5.90 -0.75
N LYS A 86 -4.70 6.89 -0.80
CA LYS A 86 -4.84 7.75 -1.99
C LYS A 86 -3.53 8.49 -2.35
N SER A 87 -2.71 8.82 -1.35
CA SER A 87 -1.40 9.44 -1.57
C SER A 87 -0.32 8.43 -2.00
N MET A 88 -0.43 7.15 -1.64
CA MET A 88 0.53 6.09 -1.96
C MET A 88 0.17 5.30 -3.24
N ALA A 89 -1.14 5.13 -3.48
CA ALA A 89 -1.74 4.35 -4.55
C ALA A 89 -2.03 5.20 -5.79
N THR A 90 -1.31 6.31 -5.99
CA THR A 90 -1.05 6.72 -7.37
C THR A 90 -0.16 5.61 -7.93
N PRO A 91 -0.67 4.73 -8.81
CA PRO A 91 0.23 3.82 -9.50
C PRO A 91 1.25 4.73 -10.20
N PRO A 92 2.54 4.38 -10.25
CA PRO A 92 3.28 4.79 -11.41
C PRO A 92 2.54 4.11 -12.55
N VAL A 93 1.61 4.82 -13.19
CA VAL A 93 1.30 4.64 -14.59
C VAL A 93 2.58 5.00 -15.32
N SER A 94 3.61 4.17 -15.13
CA SER A 94 4.75 4.16 -15.99
C SER A 94 4.13 3.77 -17.33
N GLY A 95 3.83 4.78 -18.15
CA GLY A 95 3.49 4.59 -19.55
C GLY A 95 4.54 3.71 -20.23
N VAL A 96 5.74 3.64 -19.64
CA VAL A 96 6.82 2.68 -19.86
C VAL A 96 6.37 1.22 -19.82
N GLY A 97 5.55 0.77 -18.85
CA GLY A 97 5.07 -0.62 -18.77
C GLY A 97 4.07 -0.99 -19.88
N ARG A 98 3.17 -0.06 -20.23
CA ARG A 98 2.23 -0.23 -21.36
C ARG A 98 2.95 -0.16 -22.71
N ALA A 99 3.95 0.73 -22.86
CA ALA A 99 4.76 0.85 -24.07
C ALA A 99 5.72 -0.34 -24.27
N ALA A 100 6.30 -0.87 -23.19
CA ALA A 100 7.17 -2.05 -23.25
C ALA A 100 6.39 -3.31 -23.66
N THR A 101 5.16 -3.47 -23.15
CA THR A 101 4.29 -4.60 -23.50
C THR A 101 3.76 -4.47 -24.94
N ALA A 102 3.39 -3.26 -25.38
CA ALA A 102 2.95 -2.99 -26.75
C ALA A 102 4.04 -3.25 -27.80
N ARG A 103 5.30 -2.93 -27.50
CA ARG A 103 6.44 -3.21 -28.40
C ARG A 103 6.75 -4.72 -28.51
N ARG A 104 6.55 -5.48 -27.45
CA ARG A 104 6.80 -6.94 -27.43
C ARG A 104 5.83 -7.68 -28.35
N ARG A 105 4.57 -7.25 -28.41
CA ARG A 105 3.52 -7.87 -29.26
C ARG A 105 3.81 -7.72 -30.75
N ARG A 106 4.19 -6.52 -31.21
CA ARG A 106 4.55 -6.27 -32.62
C ARG A 106 5.78 -7.06 -33.06
N ARG A 107 6.75 -7.26 -32.17
CA ARG A 107 7.96 -8.04 -32.48
C ARG A 107 7.64 -9.53 -32.66
N VAL A 108 6.74 -10.08 -31.85
CA VAL A 108 6.29 -11.48 -31.96
C VAL A 108 5.52 -11.69 -33.26
N GLU A 109 4.65 -10.76 -33.66
CA GLU A 109 3.90 -10.84 -34.93
C GLU A 109 4.86 -10.88 -36.14
N THR A 110 5.87 -10.02 -36.20
CA THR A 110 6.87 -10.07 -37.29
C THR A 110 7.74 -11.33 -37.30
N VAL A 111 7.98 -11.94 -36.14
CA VAL A 111 8.75 -13.20 -36.07
C VAL A 111 7.87 -14.37 -36.49
N MET A 112 6.60 -14.41 -36.06
CA MET A 112 5.63 -15.42 -36.49
C MET A 112 5.41 -15.38 -38.00
N GLN A 113 5.26 -14.19 -38.59
CA GLN A 113 5.15 -14.04 -40.05
C GLN A 113 6.39 -14.55 -40.79
N ARG A 114 7.58 -14.33 -40.25
CA ARG A 114 8.83 -14.84 -40.83
C ARG A 114 8.95 -16.36 -40.68
N VAL A 115 8.44 -16.93 -39.60
CA VAL A 115 8.41 -18.39 -39.36
C VAL A 115 7.37 -19.06 -40.25
N GLU A 116 6.17 -18.50 -40.39
CA GLU A 116 5.12 -18.99 -41.30
C GLU A 116 5.57 -18.93 -42.77
N ALA A 117 6.20 -17.83 -43.20
CA ALA A 117 6.75 -17.69 -44.55
C ALA A 117 7.90 -18.69 -44.84
N ALA A 118 8.69 -19.06 -43.82
CA ALA A 118 9.75 -20.06 -43.96
C ALA A 118 9.22 -21.51 -43.87
N SER A 119 8.07 -21.73 -43.22
CA SER A 119 7.46 -23.04 -43.05
C SER A 119 6.54 -23.45 -44.20
N GLY A 120 5.99 -22.50 -44.96
CA GLY A 120 5.14 -22.76 -46.14
C GLY A 120 5.90 -23.01 -47.44
N ALA A 121 7.23 -23.00 -47.42
CA ALA A 121 8.10 -23.23 -48.57
C ALA A 121 8.60 -24.69 -48.68
N ARG A 122 7.94 -25.64 -48.02
CA ARG A 122 8.20 -27.09 -48.11
C ARG A 122 6.94 -27.83 -48.54
#